data_AF-A0A7M5USA5-F1
#
_entry.id   AF-A0A7M5USA5-F1
#
_cell.length_a   1.000
_cell.length_b   1.000
_cell.length_c   1.000
_cell.angle_alpha   90.00
_cell.angle_beta   90.00
_cell.angle_gamma   90.00
#
_symmetry.space_group_name_H-M   'P 1'
#
loop_
_entity.id
_entity.type
_entity.pdbx_description
1 polymer ?
#
loop_
_entity_poly.entity_id
_entity_poly.type
_entity_poly.pdbx_seq_one_letter_code
_entity_poly.pdbx_strand_id
1 'polypeptide(L)'
;ELPAIPAKILKQIKSGRRIQISLSRVLSLPVNCSQLCNGSLGHDLVGLLKDSLAPSTQATYMSGIRSYINFCDSHGLIPFPSSEALLCFFSVFSFNRGIACKTIKVYIT
;
A
#
# COMPACT_ATOMS: atom_id res chain seq x y z
N GLU A 1 2.24 13.28 26.80
CA GLU A 1 0.80 13.52 26.52
C GLU A 1 0.50 13.06 25.10
N LEU A 2 -0.40 12.08 24.93
CA LEU A 2 -0.79 11.60 23.60
C LEU A 2 -1.61 12.70 22.89
N PRO A 3 -1.30 13.09 21.64
CA PRO A 3 -2.12 14.05 20.93
C PRO A 3 -3.47 13.41 20.60
N ALA A 4 -4.53 13.99 21.14
CA ALA A 4 -5.91 13.59 20.94
C ALA A 4 -6.26 13.62 19.45
N ILE A 5 -6.62 12.45 18.90
CA ILE A 5 -7.12 12.31 17.54
C ILE A 5 -8.42 13.13 17.43
N PRO A 6 -8.50 14.14 16.53
CA PRO A 6 -9.68 15.00 16.44
C PRO A 6 -10.94 14.20 16.09
N ALA A 7 -12.00 14.35 16.88
CA ALA A 7 -13.29 13.65 16.73
C ALA A 7 -13.95 13.78 15.34
N LYS A 8 -13.51 14.75 14.53
CA LYS A 8 -13.92 14.93 13.13
C LYS A 8 -13.43 13.80 12.21
N ILE A 9 -12.30 13.17 12.52
CA ILE A 9 -11.73 12.05 11.75
C ILE A 9 -12.55 10.77 12.00
N LEU A 10 -12.96 10.51 13.25
CA LEU A 10 -13.81 9.38 13.62
C LEU A 10 -15.21 9.42 12.98
N LYS A 11 -15.75 10.61 12.69
CA LYS A 11 -17.05 10.75 11.98
C LYS A 11 -16.98 10.44 10.49
N GLN A 12 -15.84 10.63 9.84
CA GLN A 12 -15.70 10.36 8.40
C GLN A 12 -15.59 8.86 8.10
N ILE A 13 -14.98 8.07 9.00
CA ILE A 13 -14.87 6.61 8.89
C ILE A 13 -16.26 5.94 8.93
N LYS A 14 -17.21 6.51 9.69
CA LYS A 14 -18.60 6.02 9.76
C LYS A 14 -19.46 6.35 8.53
N SER A 15 -18.98 7.16 7.59
CA SER A 15 -19.78 7.63 6.44
C SER A 15 -19.85 6.64 5.28
N GLY A 16 -19.13 5.52 5.30
CA GLY A 16 -19.31 4.44 4.31
C GLY A 16 -19.21 4.88 2.85
N ARG A 17 -18.50 5.98 2.55
CA ARG A 17 -18.27 6.39 1.16
C ARG A 17 -17.18 5.50 0.59
N ARG A 18 -17.62 4.36 0.05
CA ARG A 18 -16.89 3.57 -0.93
C ARG A 18 -16.25 4.53 -1.93
N ILE A 19 -14.95 4.74 -1.81
CA ILE A 19 -14.17 5.14 -2.96
C ILE A 19 -14.17 3.89 -3.84
N GLN A 20 -15.09 3.85 -4.80
CA GLN A 20 -15.05 2.93 -5.93
C GLN A 20 -13.81 3.32 -6.75
N ILE A 21 -12.64 2.89 -6.29
CA ILE A 21 -11.51 2.72 -7.19
C ILE A 21 -11.93 1.51 -8.04
N SER A 22 -12.36 1.78 -9.27
CA SER A 22 -12.73 0.77 -10.25
C SER A 22 -11.52 -0.12 -10.55
N LEU A 23 -11.32 -1.14 -9.70
CA LEU A 23 -10.39 -2.26 -9.87
C LEU A 23 -10.82 -3.17 -11.04
N SER A 24 -11.91 -2.83 -11.73
CA SER A 24 -12.52 -3.56 -12.84
C SER A 24 -11.72 -3.52 -14.14
N ARG A 25 -10.64 -2.73 -14.25
CA ARG A 25 -9.84 -2.61 -15.49
C ARG A 25 -8.50 -3.33 -15.49
N VAL A 26 -8.02 -3.85 -14.36
CA VAL A 26 -6.69 -4.49 -14.29
C VAL A 26 -6.77 -5.99 -13.96
N LEU A 27 -7.83 -6.46 -13.31
CA LEU A 27 -7.92 -7.85 -12.82
C LEU A 27 -9.22 -8.54 -13.22
N SER A 28 -9.63 -8.42 -14.48
CA SER A 28 -10.64 -9.31 -15.06
C SER A 28 -10.01 -10.63 -15.54
N LEU A 29 -9.30 -11.33 -14.64
CA LEU A 29 -8.98 -12.74 -14.81
C LEU A 29 -9.19 -13.46 -13.47
N PRO A 30 -9.97 -14.56 -13.44
CA PRO A 30 -10.07 -15.40 -12.26
C PRO A 30 -8.76 -16.18 -12.12
N VAL A 31 -7.77 -15.61 -11.45
CA VAL A 31 -6.52 -16.33 -11.18
C VAL A 31 -6.78 -17.33 -10.05
N ASN A 32 -7.05 -18.57 -10.45
CA ASN A 32 -7.17 -19.70 -9.56
C ASN A 32 -5.78 -19.96 -8.93
N CYS A 33 -5.59 -19.53 -7.68
CA CYS A 33 -4.31 -19.58 -6.96
C CYS A 33 -3.72 -20.99 -6.81
N SER A 34 -4.47 -22.04 -7.14
CA SER A 34 -4.02 -23.44 -7.05
C SER A 34 -2.97 -23.84 -8.11
N GLN A 35 -2.73 -23.02 -9.14
CA GLN A 35 -1.72 -23.30 -10.19
C GLN A 35 -0.39 -22.53 -10.04
N LEU A 36 -0.26 -21.62 -9.08
CA LEU A 36 0.96 -20.83 -8.86
C LEU A 36 2.08 -21.60 -8.13
N CYS A 37 1.83 -22.86 -7.75
CA CYS A 37 2.77 -23.70 -7.01
C CYS A 37 3.85 -24.38 -7.87
N ASN A 38 3.85 -24.18 -9.20
CA ASN A 38 4.95 -24.61 -10.05
C ASN A 38 6.04 -23.53 -10.04
N GLY A 39 7.22 -23.85 -9.50
CA GLY A 39 8.30 -22.90 -9.21
C GLY A 39 8.77 -22.00 -10.36
N SER A 40 8.41 -22.30 -11.62
CA SER A 40 8.67 -21.40 -12.76
C SER A 40 7.69 -20.22 -12.82
N LEU A 41 6.40 -20.42 -12.52
CA LEU A 41 5.38 -19.39 -12.74
C LEU A 41 5.54 -18.20 -11.78
N GLY A 42 5.97 -18.45 -10.54
CA GLY A 42 6.31 -17.39 -9.59
C GLY A 42 7.51 -16.56 -10.06
N HIS A 43 8.52 -17.23 -10.63
CA HIS A 43 9.69 -16.56 -11.18
C HIS A 43 9.34 -15.74 -12.43
N ASP A 44 8.53 -16.29 -13.32
CA ASP A 44 8.06 -15.63 -14.55
C ASP A 44 7.16 -14.43 -14.22
N LEU A 45 6.29 -14.53 -13.21
CA LEU A 45 5.45 -13.43 -12.73
C LEU A 45 6.30 -12.30 -12.14
N VAL A 46 7.32 -12.64 -11.34
CA VAL A 46 8.26 -11.65 -10.79
C VAL A 46 9.06 -10.97 -11.90
N GLY A 47 9.49 -11.72 -12.92
CA GLY A 47 10.15 -11.17 -14.11
C GLY A 47 9.25 -10.19 -14.85
N LEU A 48 8.02 -10.61 -15.18
CA LEU A 48 7.04 -9.78 -15.86
C LEU A 48 6.72 -8.50 -15.07
N LEU A 49 6.57 -8.60 -13.74
CA LEU A 49 6.29 -7.45 -12.90
C LEU A 49 7.47 -6.46 -12.88
N LYS A 50 8.71 -6.96 -12.83
CA LYS A 50 9.91 -6.12 -12.90
C LYS A 50 10.01 -5.39 -14.25
N ASP A 51 9.76 -6.09 -15.35
CA ASP A 51 9.87 -5.51 -16.69
C ASP A 51 8.70 -4.58 -17.04
N SER A 52 7.55 -4.74 -16.36
CA SER A 52 6.38 -3.87 -16.55
C SER A 52 6.55 -2.46 -15.97
N LEU A 53 7.56 -2.24 -15.13
CA LEU A 53 7.82 -0.96 -14.48
C LEU A 53 9.06 -0.29 -15.04
N ALA A 54 8.96 1.01 -15.33
CA ALA A 54 10.14 1.81 -15.61
C ALA A 54 11.09 1.81 -14.38
N PRO A 55 12.43 1.83 -14.57
CA PRO A 55 13.38 1.80 -13.46
C PRO A 55 13.18 2.89 -12.40
N SER A 56 12.79 4.10 -12.83
CA SER A 56 12.47 5.22 -11.93
C SER A 56 11.21 4.96 -11.09
N THR A 57 10.19 4.33 -11.67
CA THR A 57 8.97 3.92 -10.97
C THR A 57 9.28 2.83 -9.94
N GLN A 58 10.08 1.82 -10.33
CA GLN A 58 10.52 0.77 -9.42
C GLN A 58 11.29 1.35 -8.23
N ALA A 59 12.22 2.28 -8.47
CA ALA A 59 12.96 2.95 -7.41
C ALA A 59 12.03 3.71 -6.44
N THR A 60 11.01 4.38 -6.98
CA THR A 60 10.03 5.14 -6.19
C THR A 60 9.19 4.22 -5.30
N TYR A 61 8.67 3.12 -5.85
CA TYR A 61 7.93 2.13 -5.05
C TYR A 61 8.80 1.47 -3.99
N MET A 62 10.04 1.10 -4.33
CA MET A 62 10.98 0.54 -3.35
C MET A 62 11.29 1.52 -2.23
N SER A 63 11.37 2.82 -2.52
CA SER A 63 11.51 3.84 -1.48
C SER A 63 10.29 3.92 -0.57
N GLY A 64 9.08 3.85 -1.14
CA GLY A 64 7.83 3.82 -0.37
C GLY A 64 7.72 2.59 0.53
N ILE A 65 8.00 1.41 -0.02
CA ILE A 65 8.00 0.13 0.71
C ILE A 65 8.99 0.17 1.87
N ARG A 66 10.24 0.65 1.65
CA ARG A 66 11.22 0.80 2.74
C ARG A 66 10.74 1.74 3.83
N SER A 67 10.15 2.88 3.45
CA SER A 67 9.59 3.82 4.41
C SER A 67 8.46 3.22 5.23
N TYR A 68 7.61 2.39 4.61
CA TYR A 68 6.52 1.68 5.26
C TYR A 68 7.00 0.58 6.20
N ILE A 69 7.99 -0.24 5.79
CA ILE A 69 8.60 -1.25 6.65
C ILE A 69 9.23 -0.60 7.88
N ASN A 70 10.01 0.47 7.70
CA ASN A 70 10.60 1.21 8.81
C ASN A 70 9.54 1.79 9.77
N PHE A 71 8.41 2.26 9.23
CA PHE A 71 7.27 2.68 10.05
C PHE A 71 6.71 1.51 10.86
N CYS A 72 6.52 0.33 10.24
CA CYS A 72 6.02 -0.84 10.93
C CYS A 72 6.99 -1.31 12.03
N ASP A 73 8.28 -1.39 11.73
CA ASP A 73 9.32 -1.80 12.68
C ASP A 73 9.37 -0.85 13.89
N SER A 74 9.32 0.47 13.65
CA SER A 74 9.34 1.47 14.72
C SER A 74 8.08 1.47 15.61
N HIS A 75 6.98 0.85 15.17
CA HIS A 75 5.72 0.77 15.91
C HIS A 75 5.37 -0.66 16.34
N GLY A 76 6.27 -1.63 16.14
CA GLY A 76 6.04 -3.04 16.48
C GLY A 76 4.91 -3.69 15.67
N LEU A 77 4.69 -3.24 14.44
CA LEU A 77 3.62 -3.72 13.55
C LEU A 77 4.18 -4.71 12.53
N ILE A 78 3.35 -5.66 12.11
CA ILE A 78 3.71 -6.60 11.05
C ILE A 78 3.41 -5.92 9.69
N PRO A 79 4.41 -5.76 8.80
CA PRO A 79 4.24 -4.99 7.57
C PRO A 79 3.34 -5.68 6.54
N PHE A 80 3.42 -7.01 6.42
CA PHE A 80 2.70 -7.79 5.40
C PHE A 80 1.99 -9.02 6.00
N PRO A 81 0.79 -9.37 5.50
CA PRO A 81 -0.03 -8.61 4.56
C PRO A 81 -0.52 -7.30 5.16
N SER A 82 -0.49 -6.21 4.38
CA SER A 82 -0.93 -4.90 4.87
C SER A 82 -2.46 -4.81 4.91
N SER A 83 -2.99 -4.16 5.93
CA SER A 83 -4.42 -3.83 6.02
C SER A 83 -4.67 -2.38 5.62
N GLU A 84 -5.89 -2.06 5.18
CA GLU A 84 -6.30 -0.69 4.88
C GLU A 84 -6.06 0.25 6.06
N ALA A 85 -6.39 -0.19 7.28
CA ALA A 85 -6.17 0.58 8.50
C ALA A 85 -4.69 0.91 8.71
N LEU A 86 -3.80 -0.06 8.46
CA LEU A 86 -2.35 0.12 8.59
C LEU A 86 -1.80 1.12 7.57
N LEU A 87 -2.28 1.06 6.32
CA LEU A 87 -1.94 2.03 5.26
C LEU A 87 -2.47 3.43 5.59
N CYS A 88 -3.66 3.56 6.20
CA CYS A 88 -4.16 4.83 6.68
C CYS A 88 -3.27 5.42 7.80
N PHE A 89 -2.86 4.61 8.77
CA PHE A 89 -1.94 5.06 9.83
C PHE A 89 -0.60 5.51 9.24
N PHE A 90 -0.04 4.73 8.31
CA PHE A 90 1.18 5.11 7.61
C PHE A 90 1.03 6.43 6.82
N SER A 91 -0.13 6.65 6.20
CA SER A 91 -0.42 7.88 5.46
C SER A 91 -0.45 9.10 6.38
N VAL A 92 -1.09 8.99 7.54
CA VAL A 92 -1.12 10.06 8.56
C VAL A 92 0.27 10.30 9.13
N PHE A 93 1.02 9.24 9.45
CA PHE A 93 2.40 9.32 9.91
C PHE A 93 3.29 10.06 8.90
N SER A 94 3.19 9.70 7.62
CA SER A 94 3.97 10.31 6.53
C SER A 94 3.61 11.78 6.33
N PHE A 95 2.33 12.13 6.41
CA PHE A 95 1.86 13.51 6.33
C PHE A 95 2.41 14.37 7.48
N ASN A 96 2.37 13.84 8.71
CA ASN A 96 2.91 14.54 9.90
C ASN A 96 4.42 14.76 9.83
N ARG A 97 5.15 13.96 9.02
CA ARG A 97 6.59 14.16 8.73
C ARG A 97 6.86 15.15 7.59
N GLY A 98 5.82 15.79 7.05
CA GLY A 98 5.94 16.78 5.98
C GLY A 98 6.04 16.19 4.58
N ILE A 99 5.74 14.89 4.40
CA ILE A 99 5.71 14.29 3.06
C ILE A 99 4.47 14.79 2.30
N ALA A 100 4.67 15.27 1.08
CA ALA A 100 3.59 15.77 0.25
C ALA A 100 2.56 14.68 -0.07
N CYS A 101 1.27 15.01 -0.05
CA CYS A 101 0.18 14.06 -0.33
C CYS A 101 0.32 13.35 -1.68
N LYS A 102 0.89 14.03 -2.70
CA LYS A 102 1.19 13.42 -4.00
C LYS A 102 2.16 12.25 -3.88
N THR A 103 3.19 12.39 -3.04
CA THR A 103 4.18 11.34 -2.77
C THR A 103 3.57 10.21 -1.94
N ILE A 104 2.77 10.54 -0.92
CA ILE A 104 2.07 9.53 -0.10
C ILE A 104 1.16 8.67 -0.98
N LYS A 105 0.44 9.28 -1.93
CA LYS A 105 -0.40 8.56 -2.89
C LYS A 105 0.41 7.51 -3.67
N VAL A 106 1.62 7.87 -4.12
CA VAL A 106 2.50 6.94 -4.84
C VAL A 106 2.95 5.77 -3.96
N TYR A 107 3.12 5.98 -2.65
CA TYR A 107 3.56 4.91 -1.74
C TYR A 107 2.47 3.87 -1.42
N ILE A 108 1.19 4.23 -1.57
CA ILE A 108 0.05 3.38 -1.19
C ILE A 108 -0.76 2.87 -2.40
N THR A 109 -0.27 3.11 -3.63
CA THR A 109 -0.86 2.63 -4.88
C THR A 109 -0.22 1.31 -5.29
#